data_AF-A0A1I1YDH0-F1
#
_entry.id   AF-A0A1I1YDH0-F1
#
_cell.length_a   1.000
_cell.length_b   1.000
_cell.length_c   1.000
_cell.angle_alpha   90.00
_cell.angle_beta   90.00
_cell.angle_gamma   90.00
#
_symmetry.space_group_name_H-M   'P 1'
#
loop_
_entity.id
_entity.type
_entity.pdbx_description
1 polymer ?
#
loop_
_entity_poly.entity_id
_entity_poly.type
_entity_poly.pdbx_seq_one_letter_code
_entity_poly.pdbx_strand_id
1 'polypeptide(L)'
;MLISEVAAKDEFFSIKNVTRDDVLAAHRVPPQLLGLAPIGTTGFGSVVPAAQVFAINELLPLMARFRQVNDWLGEELVSFNDYAALGSQTTAENSRLT
;
A
#
# COMPACT_ATOMS: atom_id res chain seq x y z
N MET A 1 39.31 14.11 1.65
CA MET A 1 38.14 14.01 2.55
C MET A 1 38.58 13.21 3.76
N LEU A 2 38.36 13.69 4.98
CA LEU A 2 38.79 12.99 6.20
C LEU A 2 37.98 11.68 6.35
N ILE A 3 38.61 10.61 6.86
CA ILE A 3 37.94 9.32 7.11
C ILE A 3 36.69 9.51 8.00
N SER A 4 36.73 10.49 8.92
CA SER A 4 35.61 10.87 9.77
C SER A 4 34.41 11.44 9.00
N GLU A 5 34.63 12.14 7.89
CA GLU A 5 33.56 12.72 7.06
C GLU A 5 32.88 11.63 6.21
N VAL A 6 33.67 10.68 5.68
CA VAL A 6 33.14 9.52 4.93
C VAL A 6 32.34 8.60 5.85
N ALA A 7 32.89 8.26 7.02
CA ALA A 7 32.20 7.42 8.01
C ALA A 7 30.89 8.05 8.50
N ALA A 8 30.89 9.35 8.79
CA ALA A 8 29.67 10.06 9.19
C ALA A 8 28.61 10.03 8.07
N LYS A 9 29.01 10.25 6.82
CA LYS A 9 28.10 10.20 5.65
C LYS A 9 27.44 8.83 5.49
N ASP A 10 28.18 7.75 5.72
CA ASP A 10 27.66 6.38 5.62
C ASP A 10 26.64 6.07 6.73
N GLU A 11 26.89 6.53 7.96
CA GLU A 11 25.89 6.43 9.03
C GLU A 11 24.62 7.22 8.71
N PHE A 12 24.73 8.43 8.15
CA PHE A 12 23.55 9.20 7.75
C PHE A 12 22.70 8.51 6.68
N PHE A 13 23.31 7.85 5.70
CA PHE A 13 22.58 7.04 4.73
C PHE A 13 21.90 5.84 5.37
N SER A 14 22.58 5.19 6.30
CA SER A 14 22.06 4.01 7.01
C SER A 14 20.84 4.38 7.87
N ILE A 15 20.91 5.48 8.62
CA ILE A 15 19.80 5.99 9.43
C ILE A 15 18.58 6.30 8.57
N LYS A 16 18.76 6.98 7.42
CA LYS A 16 17.65 7.31 6.53
C LYS A 16 16.93 6.08 5.98
N ASN A 17 17.68 5.04 5.63
CA ASN A 17 17.11 3.79 5.12
C ASN A 17 16.31 3.06 6.21
N VAL A 18 16.86 2.96 7.43
CA VAL A 18 16.16 2.36 8.57
C VAL A 18 14.88 3.13 8.90
N THR A 19 14.96 4.47 9.01
CA THR A 19 13.77 5.29 9.29
C THR A 19 12.70 5.12 8.21
N ARG A 20 13.07 5.04 6.94
CA ARG A 20 12.11 4.81 5.85
C ARG A 20 11.41 3.46 6.02
N ASP A 21 12.18 2.41 6.30
CA ASP A 21 11.64 1.06 6.42
C ASP A 21 10.73 0.94 7.66
N ASP A 22 11.07 1.62 8.76
CA ASP A 22 10.23 1.73 9.96
C ASP A 22 8.88 2.42 9.67
N VAL A 23 8.90 3.54 8.92
CA VAL A 23 7.68 4.26 8.53
C VAL A 23 6.81 3.39 7.61
N LEU A 24 7.41 2.65 6.68
CA LEU A 24 6.69 1.72 5.80
C LEU A 24 6.03 0.58 6.59
N ALA A 25 6.74 0.01 7.55
CA ALA A 25 6.19 -1.03 8.42
C ALA A 25 5.02 -0.50 9.25
N ALA A 26 5.11 0.73 9.77
CA ALA A 26 4.05 1.35 10.56
C ALA A 26 2.78 1.63 9.73
N HIS A 27 2.93 2.08 8.49
CA HIS A 27 1.80 2.40 7.63
C HIS A 27 1.15 1.18 6.98
N ARG A 28 1.87 0.06 6.85
CA ARG A 28 1.38 -1.19 6.22
C ARG A 28 0.85 -1.00 4.78
N VAL A 29 1.15 0.14 4.16
CA VAL A 29 0.84 0.42 2.75
C VAL A 29 2.01 -0.08 1.91
N PRO A 30 1.77 -0.90 0.86
CA PRO A 30 2.81 -1.29 -0.06
C PRO A 30 3.56 -0.07 -0.63
N PRO A 31 4.91 -0.06 -0.60
CA PRO A 31 5.71 1.12 -0.96
C PRO A 31 5.47 1.61 -2.39
N GLN A 32 5.19 0.70 -3.31
CA GLN A 32 4.86 1.04 -4.70
C GLN A 32 3.53 1.79 -4.86
N LEU A 33 2.57 1.63 -3.92
CA LEU A 33 1.34 2.42 -3.90
C LEU A 33 1.55 3.83 -3.34
N LEU A 34 2.63 4.04 -2.58
CA LEU A 34 3.06 5.36 -2.09
C LEU A 34 3.93 6.13 -3.09
N GLY A 35 4.16 5.57 -4.30
CA GLY A 35 5.00 6.18 -5.33
C GLY A 35 6.50 6.10 -5.04
N LEU A 36 6.93 5.22 -4.12
CA LEU A 36 8.35 5.01 -3.86
C LEU A 36 9.01 4.23 -5.00
N ALA A 37 10.23 4.64 -5.34
CA ALA A 37 11.09 3.90 -6.25
C ALA A 37 11.83 2.77 -5.50
N PRO A 38 12.06 1.61 -6.15
CA PRO A 38 12.83 0.52 -5.55
C PRO A 38 14.29 0.95 -5.33
N ILE A 39 14.86 0.56 -4.19
CA ILE A 39 16.28 0.74 -3.90
C ILE A 39 16.96 -0.61 -4.10
N GLY A 40 17.80 -0.71 -5.14
CA GLY A 40 18.49 -1.95 -5.54
C GLY A 40 17.94 -2.54 -6.84
N THR A 41 18.36 -3.76 -7.16
CA THR A 41 18.08 -4.42 -8.45
C THR A 41 16.71 -5.11 -8.50
N THR A 42 16.09 -5.37 -7.34
CA THR A 42 14.78 -6.02 -7.25
C THR A 42 13.69 -4.96 -7.12
N GLY A 43 12.84 -4.85 -8.16
CA GLY A 43 11.66 -3.97 -8.12
C GLY A 43 10.55 -4.50 -7.21
N PHE A 44 9.54 -3.67 -6.94
CA PHE A 44 8.41 -4.02 -6.08
C PHE A 44 7.39 -5.01 -6.70
N GLY A 45 7.52 -5.33 -7.98
CA GLY A 45 6.59 -6.18 -8.72
C GLY A 45 5.46 -5.39 -9.38
N SER A 46 4.33 -6.05 -9.64
CA SER A 46 3.17 -5.42 -10.25
C SER A 46 2.34 -4.65 -9.22
N VAL A 47 1.88 -3.45 -9.60
CA VAL A 47 1.08 -2.55 -8.75
C VAL A 47 -0.31 -3.12 -8.49
N VAL A 48 -0.93 -3.78 -9.48
CA VAL A 48 -2.32 -4.25 -9.39
C VAL A 48 -2.49 -5.33 -8.30
N PRO A 49 -1.69 -6.40 -8.24
CA PRO A 49 -1.80 -7.40 -7.17
C PRO A 49 -1.56 -6.81 -5.78
N ALA A 50 -0.63 -5.86 -5.62
CA ALA A 50 -0.42 -5.23 -4.33
C ALA A 50 -1.59 -4.34 -3.91
N ALA A 51 -2.21 -3.61 -4.86
CA ALA A 51 -3.43 -2.86 -4.60
C ALA A 51 -4.59 -3.77 -4.17
N GLN A 52 -4.73 -4.95 -4.79
CA GLN A 52 -5.74 -5.94 -4.42
C GLN A 52 -5.51 -6.49 -3.00
N VAL A 53 -4.29 -6.92 -2.69
CA VAL A 53 -3.95 -7.45 -1.36
C VAL A 53 -4.11 -6.38 -0.28
N PHE A 54 -3.68 -5.14 -0.56
CA PHE A 54 -3.87 -4.01 0.35
C PHE A 54 -5.35 -3.69 0.55
N ALA A 55 -6.16 -3.72 -0.51
CA ALA A 55 -7.59 -3.47 -0.42
C ALA A 55 -8.29 -4.51 0.48
N ILE A 56 -7.96 -5.79 0.31
CA ILE A 56 -8.56 -6.88 1.10
C ILE A 56 -8.17 -6.77 2.58
N ASN A 57 -6.88 -6.56 2.86
CA ASN A 57 -6.35 -6.66 4.23
C ASN A 57 -6.48 -5.38 5.06
N GLU A 58 -6.45 -4.21 4.43
CA GLU A 58 -6.38 -2.94 5.14
C GLU A 58 -7.59 -2.04 4.80
N LEU A 59 -7.98 -1.93 3.53
CA LEU A 59 -9.04 -1.00 3.11
C LEU A 59 -10.45 -1.49 3.46
N LEU A 60 -10.82 -2.74 3.11
CA LEU A 60 -12.15 -3.29 3.36
C LEU A 60 -12.51 -3.33 4.85
N PRO A 61 -11.62 -3.77 5.77
CA PRO A 61 -11.91 -3.73 7.20
C PRO A 61 -12.10 -2.30 7.72
N LEU A 62 -11.33 -1.34 7.20
CA LEU A 62 -11.46 0.06 7.56
C LEU A 62 -12.79 0.65 7.06
N MET A 63 -13.18 0.35 5.82
CA MET A 63 -14.49 0.72 5.26
C MET A 63 -15.63 0.11 6.10
N ALA A 64 -15.51 -1.15 6.51
CA ALA A 64 -16.50 -1.80 7.37
C ALA A 64 -16.59 -1.11 8.74
N ARG A 65 -15.46 -0.72 9.35
CA ARG A 65 -15.46 0.06 10.60
C ARG A 65 -16.15 1.41 10.42
N PHE A 66 -15.91 2.12 9.31
CA PHE A 66 -16.59 3.39 9.05
C PHE A 66 -18.11 3.22 8.85
N ARG A 67 -18.57 2.11 8.28
CA ARG A 67 -20.01 1.82 8.16
C ARG A 67 -20.72 1.67 9.51
N GLN A 68 -20.01 1.28 10.58
CA GLN A 68 -20.60 1.22 11.93
C GLN A 68 -21.12 2.57 12.42
N VAL A 69 -20.63 3.68 11.86
CA VAL A 69 -21.16 5.02 12.15
C VAL A 69 -22.64 5.14 11.77
N ASN A 70 -23.07 4.47 10.69
CA ASN A 70 -24.48 4.46 10.28
C ASN A 70 -25.34 3.75 11.33
N ASP A 71 -24.85 2.63 11.88
CA ASP A 71 -25.55 1.86 12.91
C ASP A 71 -25.72 2.69 14.20
N TRP A 72 -24.73 3.52 14.54
CA TRP A 72 -24.79 4.40 15.72
C TRP A 72 -25.79 5.54 15.56
N LEU A 73 -25.97 6.04 14.33
CA LEU A 73 -26.82 7.19 14.05
C LEU A 73 -28.24 6.80 13.60
N GLY A 74 -28.45 5.53 13.23
CA GLY A 74 -29.74 5.03 12.75
C GLY A 74 -30.10 5.50 11.33
N GLU A 75 -29.14 6.11 10.62
CA GLU A 75 -29.30 6.65 9.26
C GLU A 75 -28.06 6.30 8.41
N GLU A 76 -28.27 6.09 7.11
CA GLU A 76 -27.16 5.79 6.18
C GLU A 76 -26.44 7.08 5.76
N LEU A 77 -25.28 7.35 6.38
CA LEU A 77 -24.44 8.51 6.06
C LEU A 77 -23.16 8.14 5.29
N VAL A 78 -22.59 6.98 5.59
CA VAL A 78 -21.33 6.50 5.01
C VAL A 78 -21.60 5.32 4.11
N SER A 79 -21.40 5.50 2.80
CA SER A 79 -21.41 4.44 1.81
C SER A 79 -20.13 4.50 0.97
N PHE A 80 -19.79 3.38 0.34
CA PHE A 80 -18.59 3.29 -0.50
C PHE A 80 -18.90 2.56 -1.80
N ASN A 81 -18.29 3.02 -2.88
CA ASN A 81 -18.33 2.34 -4.17
C ASN A 81 -17.41 1.12 -4.16
N ASP A 82 -17.64 0.20 -5.10
CA ASP A 82 -16.76 -0.93 -5.33
C ASP A 82 -15.34 -0.46 -5.66
N TYR A 83 -14.35 -1.13 -5.06
CA TYR A 83 -12.96 -0.80 -5.33
C TYR A 83 -12.54 -1.34 -6.69
N ALA A 84 -12.27 -0.44 -7.64
CA ALA A 84 -12.01 -0.79 -9.04
C ALA A 84 -10.92 -1.84 -9.25
N ALA A 85 -9.91 -1.90 -8.38
CA ALA A 85 -8.83 -2.88 -8.53
C ALA A 85 -9.22 -4.31 -8.12
N LEU A 86 -10.33 -4.51 -7.39
CA LEU A 86 -10.87 -5.84 -7.07
C LEU A 86 -11.75 -6.41 -8.19
N GLY A 87 -12.24 -5.58 -9.11
CA GLY A 87 -13.15 -5.99 -10.20
C GLY A 87 -12.47 -6.43 -11.50
N SER A 88 -11.14 -6.33 -11.62
CA SER A 88 -10.43 -6.50 -12.89
C SER A 88 -10.19 -7.95 -13.34
N GLN A 89 -10.55 -8.96 -12.54
CA GLN A 89 -10.28 -10.37 -12.86
C GLN A 89 -11.47 -11.11 -13.51
N THR A 90 -12.68 -10.56 -13.50
CA THR A 90 -13.88 -11.28 -13.98
C THR A 90 -14.11 -11.17 -15.49
N THR A 91 -13.56 -10.16 -16.17
CA THR A 91 -13.87 -9.94 -17.60
C THR A 91 -12.95 -10.70 -18.56
N ALA A 92 -11.73 -11.06 -18.17
CA ALA A 92 -10.75 -11.65 -19.09
C ALA A 92 -10.90 -13.18 -19.31
N GLU A 93 -11.52 -13.91 -18.38
CA GLU A 93 -11.72 -15.36 -18.53
C GLU A 93 -12.93 -15.73 -19.39
N ASN A 94 -13.98 -14.90 -19.42
CA ASN A 94 -15.21 -15.21 -20.18
C ASN A 94 -15.11 -14.94 -21.69
N SER A 95 -14.03 -14.30 -22.17
CA SER A 95 -13.79 -14.06 -23.60
C SER A 95 -12.99 -15.17 -24.29
N ARG A 96 -12.58 -16.21 -23.56
CA ARG A 96 -11.81 -17.35 -24.11
C ARG A 96 -12.65 -18.59 -24.39
N LEU A 97 -13.97 -18.51 -24.19
CA LEU A 97 -14.91 -19.63 -24.36
C LEU A 97 -15.99 -19.37 -25.42
N THR A 98 -15.78 -18.41 -26.32
CA THR A 98 -16.62 -18.19 -27.53
C THR A 98 -15.75 -18.13 -28.77
#